data_AF-A0A528AVS6-F1
#
_entry.id   AF-A0A528AVS6-F1
#
_cell.length_a   1.000
_cell.length_b   1.000
_cell.length_c   1.000
_cell.angle_alpha   90.00
_cell.angle_beta   90.00
_cell.angle_gamma   90.00
#
_symmetry.space_group_name_H-M   'P 1'
#
loop_
_entity.id
_entity.type
_entity.pdbx_description
1 polymer ?
#
loop_
_entity_poly.entity_id
_entity_poly.type
_entity_poly.pdbx_seq_one_letter_code
_entity_poly.pdbx_strand_id
1 'polypeptide(L)'
;TVRAAQIFDFFAGETLRLSGELVPSVRPGVGVEITREAVGVVGIITPWNFPIAIPAWKIAPALAYGNTIVFKPAELVPESAWTIVNILHRAGLPKGVLNL
;
A
#
# COMPACT_ATOMS: atom_id res chain seq x y z
N THR A 1 -5.02 -1.51 16.57
CA THR A 1 -4.48 -2.69 17.28
C THR A 1 -2.98 -2.80 17.01
N VAL A 2 -2.19 -3.37 17.92
CA VAL A 2 -0.72 -3.50 17.76
C VAL A 2 -0.35 -4.25 16.49
N ARG A 3 -1.05 -5.34 16.16
CA ARG A 3 -0.80 -6.12 14.95
C ARG A 3 -0.92 -5.32 13.66
N ALA A 4 -1.91 -4.41 13.57
CA ALA A 4 -2.06 -3.56 12.39
C ALA A 4 -0.91 -2.55 12.26
N ALA A 5 -0.46 -1.96 13.38
CA ALA A 5 0.70 -1.08 13.38
C ALA A 5 1.96 -1.80 12.87
N GLN A 6 2.21 -3.02 13.36
CA GLN A 6 3.35 -3.85 12.91
C GLN A 6 3.34 -4.13 11.41
N ILE A 7 2.17 -4.22 10.77
CA ILE A 7 2.07 -4.38 9.32
C ILE A 7 2.50 -3.10 8.60
N PHE A 8 2.08 -1.93 9.08
CA PHE A 8 2.54 -0.65 8.54
C PHE A 8 4.05 -0.48 8.76
N ASP A 9 4.58 -0.83 9.92
CA ASP A 9 6.02 -0.77 10.21
C ASP A 9 6.82 -1.70 9.29
N PHE A 10 6.32 -2.92 9.06
CA PHE A 10 6.94 -3.86 8.12
C PHE A 10 7.02 -3.28 6.71
N PHE A 11 5.90 -2.77 6.17
CA PHE A 11 5.87 -2.22 4.82
C PHE A 11 6.59 -0.88 4.69
N ALA A 12 6.70 -0.09 5.77
CA ALA A 12 7.58 1.07 5.80
C ALA A 12 9.05 0.65 5.55
N GLY A 13 9.49 -0.47 6.13
CA GLY A 13 10.81 -1.05 5.85
C GLY A 13 10.98 -1.54 4.42
N GLU A 14 9.93 -2.09 3.80
CA GLU A 14 9.97 -2.56 2.41
C GLU A 14 10.18 -1.44 1.39
N THR A 15 9.86 -0.19 1.73
CA THR A 15 10.13 0.98 0.86
C THR A 15 11.62 1.14 0.53
N LEU A 16 12.51 0.61 1.37
CA LEU A 16 13.96 0.65 1.20
C LEU A 16 14.52 -0.57 0.46
N ARG A 17 13.67 -1.54 0.10
CA ARG A 17 14.07 -2.82 -0.49
C ARG A 17 13.51 -3.04 -1.90
N LEU A 18 13.05 -1.97 -2.55
CA LEU A 18 12.60 -2.05 -3.94
C LEU A 18 13.82 -2.19 -4.86
N SER A 19 14.08 -3.41 -5.31
CA SER A 19 15.19 -3.73 -6.22
C SER A 19 14.67 -4.01 -7.64
N GLY A 20 15.43 -3.54 -8.62
CA GLY A 20 15.33 -4.01 -10.01
C GLY A 20 16.29 -5.16 -10.30
N GLU A 21 16.29 -5.62 -11.55
CA GLU A 21 17.22 -6.66 -12.02
C GLU A 21 17.95 -6.18 -13.28
N LEU A 22 19.24 -6.48 -13.36
CA LEU A 22 20.03 -6.32 -14.59
C LEU A 22 20.27 -7.70 -15.19
N VAL A 23 19.84 -7.90 -16.43
CA VAL A 23 19.88 -9.20 -17.11
C VAL A 23 20.82 -9.12 -18.31
N PRO A 24 21.69 -10.13 -18.55
CA PRO A 24 22.54 -10.14 -19.73
C PRO A 24 21.70 -10.19 -21.01
N SER A 25 21.99 -9.28 -21.93
CA SER A 25 21.40 -9.28 -23.26
C SER A 25 22.09 -10.30 -24.16
N VAL A 26 21.30 -10.97 -25.01
CA VAL A 26 21.83 -11.79 -26.11
C VAL A 26 22.30 -10.95 -27.31
N ARG A 27 21.99 -9.65 -27.33
CA ARG A 27 22.36 -8.71 -28.41
C ARG A 27 23.54 -7.84 -27.98
N PRO A 28 24.64 -7.78 -28.77
CA PRO A 28 25.78 -6.90 -28.49
C PRO A 28 25.36 -5.43 -28.38
N GLY A 29 25.90 -4.72 -27.39
CA GLY A 29 25.65 -3.29 -27.17
C GLY A 29 24.28 -2.93 -26.60
N VAL A 30 23.46 -3.91 -26.20
CA VAL A 30 22.12 -3.69 -25.61
C VAL A 30 22.13 -4.11 -24.14
N GLY A 31 21.63 -3.25 -23.24
CA GLY A 31 21.36 -3.61 -21.84
C GLY A 31 19.91 -4.03 -21.63
N VAL A 32 19.64 -4.88 -20.64
CA VAL A 32 18.29 -5.21 -20.19
C VAL A 32 18.19 -4.90 -18.69
N GLU A 33 17.30 -3.99 -18.35
CA GLU A 33 16.98 -3.58 -16.99
C GLU A 33 15.50 -3.84 -16.71
N ILE A 34 15.21 -4.39 -15.54
CA ILE A 34 13.86 -4.64 -15.05
C ILE A 34 13.68 -3.76 -13.82
N THR A 35 12.77 -2.80 -13.91
CA THR A 35 12.37 -1.95 -12.78
C THR A 35 10.99 -2.35 -12.27
N ARG A 36 10.62 -1.87 -11.09
CA ARG A 36 9.29 -2.03 -10.50
C ARG A 36 8.72 -0.64 -10.24
N GLU A 37 7.51 -0.41 -10.73
CA GLU A 37 6.79 0.84 -10.55
C GLU A 37 5.43 0.57 -9.91
N ALA A 38 4.82 1.63 -9.38
CA ALA A 38 3.46 1.58 -8.87
C ALA A 38 2.48 1.12 -9.98
N VAL A 39 1.46 0.37 -9.59
CA VAL A 39 0.38 0.00 -10.52
C VAL A 39 -0.49 1.23 -10.84
N GLY A 40 -0.64 2.14 -9.88
CA GLY A 40 -1.36 3.41 -10.04
C GLY A 40 -2.47 3.58 -9.01
N VAL A 41 -3.71 3.76 -9.47
CA VAL A 41 -4.88 3.90 -8.60
C VAL A 41 -5.48 2.52 -8.32
N VAL A 42 -5.70 2.18 -7.04
CA VAL A 42 -6.26 0.88 -6.63
C VAL A 42 -7.53 1.04 -5.79
N GLY A 43 -8.52 0.19 -6.08
CA GLY A 43 -9.72 0.03 -5.27
C GLY A 43 -9.51 -1.02 -4.19
N ILE A 44 -9.76 -0.68 -2.92
CA ILE A 44 -9.68 -1.60 -1.78
C ILE A 44 -11.08 -1.76 -1.19
N ILE A 45 -11.62 -2.99 -1.23
CA ILE A 45 -12.90 -3.33 -0.61
C ILE A 45 -12.66 -4.38 0.47
N THR A 46 -13.15 -4.15 1.69
CA THR A 46 -12.84 -5.03 2.85
C THR A 46 -14.06 -5.47 3.63
N PRO A 47 -14.10 -6.73 4.12
CA PRO A 47 -15.23 -7.27 4.88
C PRO A 47 -15.23 -6.82 6.35
N TRP A 48 -16.27 -7.21 7.08
CA TRP A 48 -16.55 -6.77 8.46
C TRP A 48 -15.84 -7.59 9.56
N ASN A 49 -15.37 -8.80 9.27
CA ASN A 49 -14.87 -9.73 10.29
C ASN A 49 -13.50 -9.33 10.87
N PHE A 50 -12.66 -8.63 10.10
CA PHE A 50 -11.39 -8.09 10.57
C PHE A 50 -11.19 -6.65 10.07
N PRO A 51 -11.96 -5.68 10.61
CA PRO A 51 -12.13 -4.36 10.02
C PRO A 51 -10.92 -3.43 10.19
N ILE A 52 -9.90 -3.88 10.92
CA ILE A 52 -8.60 -3.19 11.03
C ILE A 52 -7.51 -3.98 10.29
N ALA A 53 -7.44 -5.30 10.48
CA ALA A 53 -6.34 -6.10 9.95
C ALA A 53 -6.40 -6.24 8.42
N ILE A 54 -7.58 -6.53 7.84
CA ILE A 54 -7.70 -6.72 6.39
C ILE A 54 -7.41 -5.40 5.63
N PRO A 55 -7.94 -4.23 6.06
CA PRO A 55 -7.50 -2.96 5.48
C PRO A 55 -6.00 -2.73 5.60
N ALA A 56 -5.39 -2.98 6.77
CA ALA A 56 -3.95 -2.80 6.96
C ALA A 56 -3.11 -3.66 6.00
N TRP A 57 -3.50 -4.93 5.79
CA TRP A 57 -2.83 -5.84 4.83
C TRP A 57 -2.86 -5.34 3.38
N LYS A 58 -3.79 -4.45 3.03
CA LYS A 58 -3.96 -3.95 1.67
C LYS A 58 -3.44 -2.52 1.50
N ILE A 59 -3.76 -1.64 2.45
CA ILE A 59 -3.37 -0.22 2.42
C ILE A 59 -1.86 -0.07 2.61
N ALA A 60 -1.26 -0.79 3.55
CA ALA A 60 0.17 -0.66 3.84
C ALA A 60 1.07 -0.98 2.62
N PRO A 61 0.93 -2.13 1.92
CA PRO A 61 1.71 -2.38 0.70
C PRO A 61 1.36 -1.43 -0.44
N ALA A 62 0.08 -1.06 -0.61
CA ALA A 62 -0.32 -0.14 -1.67
C ALA A 62 0.41 1.21 -1.53
N LEU A 63 0.44 1.77 -0.32
CA LEU A 63 1.18 3.00 -0.02
C LEU A 63 2.69 2.81 -0.15
N ALA A 64 3.24 1.72 0.38
CA ALA A 64 4.68 1.46 0.35
C ALA A 64 5.25 1.41 -1.08
N TYR A 65 4.48 0.88 -2.03
CA TYR A 65 4.87 0.81 -3.44
C TYR A 65 4.27 1.93 -4.30
N GLY A 66 3.93 3.08 -3.69
CA GLY A 66 3.61 4.33 -4.41
C GLY A 66 2.24 4.39 -5.08
N ASN A 67 1.29 3.53 -4.69
CA ASN A 67 -0.07 3.56 -5.24
C ASN A 67 -0.95 4.58 -4.50
N THR A 68 -2.01 5.00 -5.18
CA THR A 68 -3.11 5.77 -4.57
C THR A 68 -4.34 4.89 -4.43
N ILE A 69 -5.19 5.19 -3.43
CA ILE A 69 -6.20 4.25 -2.93
C ILE A 69 -7.57 4.91 -2.90
N VAL A 70 -8.59 4.18 -3.38
CA VAL A 70 -10.00 4.40 -3.07
C VAL A 70 -10.48 3.23 -2.21
N PHE A 71 -10.83 3.51 -0.95
CA PHE A 71 -11.12 2.51 0.06
C PHE A 71 -12.62 2.47 0.35
N LYS A 72 -13.27 1.30 0.18
CA LYS A 72 -14.66 1.04 0.59
C LYS A 72 -14.70 -0.06 1.67
N PRO A 73 -14.89 0.28 2.96
CA PRO A 73 -15.06 -0.71 4.01
C PRO A 73 -16.47 -1.33 4.02
N ALA A 74 -16.65 -2.35 4.84
CA ALA A 74 -17.97 -2.89 5.15
C ALA A 74 -18.79 -1.88 5.96
N GLU A 75 -20.05 -1.67 5.55
CA GLU A 75 -20.97 -0.69 6.15
C GLU A 75 -21.39 -1.04 7.59
N LEU A 76 -21.23 -2.30 8.00
CA LEU A 76 -21.56 -2.74 9.36
C LEU A 76 -20.55 -2.26 10.41
N VAL A 77 -19.30 -1.98 10.01
CA VAL A 77 -18.19 -1.63 10.91
C VAL A 77 -17.29 -0.52 10.34
N PRO A 78 -17.86 0.64 9.94
CA PRO A 78 -17.14 1.67 9.19
C PRO A 78 -16.14 2.46 10.07
N GLU A 79 -16.37 2.55 11.38
CA GLU A 79 -15.56 3.36 12.30
C GLU A 79 -14.08 2.97 12.35
N SER A 80 -13.80 1.67 12.19
CA SER A 80 -12.41 1.18 12.12
C SER A 80 -11.67 1.73 10.90
N ALA A 81 -12.36 1.81 9.76
CA ALA A 81 -11.81 2.34 8.53
C ALA A 81 -11.58 3.85 8.61
N TRP A 82 -12.56 4.60 9.13
CA TRP A 82 -12.42 6.04 9.42
C TRP A 82 -11.23 6.32 10.32
N THR A 83 -11.06 5.51 11.37
CA THR A 83 -9.94 5.66 12.32
C THR A 83 -8.59 5.46 11.63
N ILE A 84 -8.45 4.43 10.78
CA ILE A 84 -7.21 4.17 10.03
C ILE A 84 -6.89 5.35 9.09
N VAL A 85 -7.87 5.80 8.31
CA VAL A 85 -7.69 6.89 7.33
C VAL A 85 -7.30 8.19 8.04
N ASN A 86 -7.98 8.54 9.13
CA ASN A 86 -7.65 9.72 9.93
C ASN A 86 -6.25 9.65 10.57
N ILE A 87 -5.80 8.47 11.00
CA ILE A 87 -4.41 8.30 11.49
C ILE A 87 -3.42 8.56 10.35
N LEU A 88 -3.64 7.99 9.17
CA LEU A 88 -2.72 8.13 8.03
C LEU A 88 -2.68 9.57 7.48
N HIS A 89 -3.82 10.26 7.41
CA HIS A 89 -3.85 11.69 7.04
C HIS A 89 -3.08 12.54 8.05
N ARG A 90 -3.25 12.31 9.36
CA ARG A 90 -2.48 13.01 10.39
C ARG A 90 -0.99 12.67 10.37
N ALA A 91 -0.62 11.49 9.88
CA ALA A 91 0.77 11.10 9.66
C ALA A 91 1.41 11.81 8.46
N GLY A 92 0.67 12.65 7.72
CA GLY A 92 1.20 13.48 6.63
C GLY A 92 0.99 12.90 5.23
N LEU A 93 0.10 11.93 5.07
CA LEU A 93 -0.23 11.39 3.74
C LEU A 93 -0.72 12.52 2.81
N PRO A 94 -0.17 12.68 1.60
CA PRO A 94 -0.60 13.74 0.69
C PRO A 94 -2.09 13.63 0.34
N LYS A 95 -2.74 14.78 0.10
CA LYS A 95 -4.16 14.84 -0.28
C LYS A 95 -4.41 14.01 -1.54
N GLY A 96 -5.42 13.14 -1.49
CA GLY A 96 -5.83 12.29 -2.61
C GLY A 96 -5.09 10.95 -2.71
N VAL A 97 -4.04 10.70 -1.92
CA VAL A 97 -3.33 9.41 -1.92
C VAL A 97 -4.18 8.30 -1.29
N LEU A 98 -4.98 8.62 -0.27
CA LEU A 98 -5.95 7.70 0.33
C LEU A 98 -7.29 8.41 0.45
N ASN A 99 -8.30 7.83 -0.19
CA ASN A 99 -9.67 8.31 -0.21
C ASN A 99 -10.56 7.22 0.39
N LEU A 100 -11.50 7.62 1.23
CA LEU A 100 -12.50 6.77 1.88
C LEU A 100 -13.90 7.25 1.49
#